data_AF-A0A3D5IA96-F1
#
_entry.id   AF-A0A3D5IA96-F1
#
_cell.length_a   1.000
_cell.length_b   1.000
_cell.length_c   1.000
_cell.angle_alpha   90.00
_cell.angle_beta   90.00
_cell.angle_gamma   90.00
#
_symmetry.space_group_name_H-M   'P 1'
#
loop_
_entity.id
_entity.type
_entity.pdbx_description
1 polymer ?
#
loop_
_entity_poly.entity_id
_entity_poly.type
_entity_poly.pdbx_seq_one_letter_code
_entity_poly.pdbx_strand_id
1 'polypeptide(L)'
;MKKLRILLILCLTLAVTLPAASANSWNLNGQLLAMVEQIHDYDEYTGLVSDYNRKAATTHTILTSRYHNQLVAVDEVKDGWKDAIFSTTAVYQPSELDETGYPKITRTKSGFELAYPDIDERYYFELQHNNEGKTFYTLMEAQMGDVKVERIAEYIYQVTQGEESAVWPVGITLGSFNIHNMPKRGVEDVRRFNEANEGLQYLAYLYPQVVSGQTSGKKSYAVYSAPDTSSYRAAKGKASVSTGDDYNLYLTVGDWSLIEYRVSLRTSRFGWAQLGNHGDETTEDLVRVPMLTAYDTYLTDDPNVSEYHQAELPAGTKLTALSHPSGWAYIYVEATVDGKITRGFVPQRDVVFDDVELPDEEAKIVGSWQFDGGSEIWYWYLRLDADGRFYTSDIAGAQPYHGTWSVVQTLEDSNLYWSGKARVPTIVLRCTDGMTYRYGMAFDDEVEIADGVFCKSLSFLNSEGGGGFSPYGTYDEYGNLDVDENGNLNVKQLDITDEKFPYSYWYRGQEEGNG
;
A
#
# COMPACT_ATOMS: atom_id res chain seq x y z
N MET A 1 53.93 -14.16 -57.65
CA MET A 1 53.31 -14.51 -56.33
C MET A 1 53.54 -13.47 -55.22
N LYS A 2 53.56 -12.16 -55.52
CA LYS A 2 53.62 -11.09 -54.49
C LYS A 2 52.48 -10.05 -54.57
N LYS A 3 51.64 -10.08 -55.62
CA LYS A 3 50.49 -9.17 -55.77
C LYS A 3 49.13 -9.80 -55.40
N LEU A 4 49.07 -11.13 -55.23
CA LEU A 4 47.83 -11.83 -54.85
C LEU A 4 47.65 -11.98 -53.33
N ARG A 5 48.72 -11.76 -52.53
CA ARG A 5 48.65 -11.81 -51.06
C ARG A 5 48.30 -10.47 -50.40
N ILE A 6 48.37 -9.37 -51.14
CA ILE A 6 48.03 -8.02 -50.63
C ILE A 6 46.52 -7.76 -50.73
N LEU A 7 45.82 -8.38 -51.68
CA LEU A 7 44.36 -8.22 -51.80
C LEU A 7 43.58 -9.00 -50.74
N LEU A 8 44.07 -10.18 -50.31
CA LEU A 8 43.42 -10.97 -49.26
C LEU A 8 43.60 -10.38 -47.86
N ILE A 9 44.70 -9.66 -47.62
CA ILE A 9 44.94 -8.99 -46.34
C ILE A 9 44.12 -7.70 -46.24
N LEU A 10 43.86 -7.01 -47.36
CA LEU A 10 43.03 -5.80 -47.36
C LEU A 10 41.53 -6.11 -47.16
N CYS A 11 41.04 -7.28 -47.59
CA CYS A 11 39.66 -7.70 -47.28
C CYS A 11 39.49 -8.24 -45.84
N LEU A 12 40.55 -8.77 -45.21
CA LEU A 12 40.49 -9.18 -43.80
C LEU A 12 40.72 -8.03 -42.81
N THR A 13 41.39 -6.94 -43.19
CA THR A 13 41.50 -5.75 -42.32
C THR A 13 40.34 -4.77 -42.46
N LEU A 14 39.55 -4.83 -43.54
CA LEU A 14 38.26 -4.12 -43.65
C LEU A 14 37.10 -4.85 -42.95
N ALA A 15 37.33 -6.05 -42.42
CA ALA A 15 36.37 -6.77 -41.58
C ALA A 15 36.56 -6.50 -40.07
N VAL A 16 37.51 -5.63 -39.68
CA VAL A 16 37.81 -5.31 -38.26
C VAL A 16 37.71 -3.81 -37.95
N THR A 17 37.34 -2.98 -38.92
CA THR A 17 37.04 -1.55 -38.68
C THR A 17 35.81 -1.11 -39.47
N LEU A 18 34.69 -1.73 -39.12
CA LEU A 18 33.40 -1.07 -39.15
C LEU A 18 32.88 -1.26 -37.73
N PRO A 19 32.39 -0.23 -37.01
CA PRO A 19 31.22 -0.50 -36.20
C PRO A 19 30.28 -1.15 -37.21
N ALA A 20 29.91 -2.41 -36.99
CA ALA A 20 28.60 -2.81 -37.45
C ALA A 20 27.73 -1.63 -37.05
N ALA A 21 27.12 -0.94 -38.02
CA ALA A 21 25.99 -0.11 -37.70
C ALA A 21 25.13 -1.05 -36.86
N SER A 22 25.15 -0.85 -35.53
CA SER A 22 24.30 -1.59 -34.64
C SER A 22 22.94 -1.11 -35.11
N ALA A 23 22.36 -1.89 -36.01
CA ALA A 23 20.96 -1.79 -36.33
C ALA A 23 20.32 -2.05 -34.98
N ASN A 24 20.04 -0.96 -34.28
CA ASN A 24 19.61 -0.87 -32.90
C ASN A 24 18.73 -2.07 -32.56
N SER A 25 19.34 -3.08 -31.94
CA SER A 25 18.70 -4.38 -31.67
C SER A 25 17.58 -4.22 -30.66
N TRP A 26 17.65 -3.17 -29.85
CA TRP A 26 16.63 -2.81 -28.88
C TRP A 26 15.40 -2.15 -29.50
N ASN A 27 15.42 -1.72 -30.76
CA ASN A 27 14.34 -0.93 -31.37
C ASN A 27 13.99 0.36 -30.58
N LEU A 28 14.95 0.94 -29.86
CA LEU A 28 14.81 2.17 -29.07
C LEU A 28 15.37 3.42 -29.77
N ASN A 29 14.85 4.61 -29.47
CA ASN A 29 15.34 5.84 -30.11
C ASN A 29 15.64 6.93 -29.08
N GLY A 30 16.46 7.90 -29.49
CA GLY A 30 16.75 9.10 -28.70
C GLY A 30 17.43 8.78 -27.38
N GLN A 31 17.03 9.48 -26.32
CA GLN A 31 17.63 9.33 -24.99
C GLN A 31 17.48 7.92 -24.44
N LEU A 32 16.37 7.21 -24.70
CA LEU A 32 16.17 5.81 -24.26
C LEU A 32 17.23 4.84 -24.81
N LEU A 33 17.71 5.06 -26.03
CA LEU A 33 18.79 4.26 -26.59
C LEU A 33 20.11 4.59 -25.87
N ALA A 34 20.42 5.88 -25.72
CA ALA A 34 21.60 6.34 -24.98
C ALA A 34 21.58 5.94 -23.50
N MET A 35 20.38 5.71 -22.97
CA MET A 35 20.08 5.13 -21.67
C MET A 35 20.59 3.67 -21.70
N VAL A 36 19.88 2.75 -22.34
CA VAL A 36 20.24 1.33 -22.24
C VAL A 36 21.65 0.98 -22.75
N GLU A 37 22.27 1.77 -23.62
CA GLU A 37 23.62 1.54 -24.13
C GLU A 37 24.75 1.65 -23.08
N GLN A 38 24.55 2.37 -21.96
CA GLN A 38 25.62 2.58 -20.97
C GLN A 38 25.74 1.45 -19.95
N ILE A 39 24.75 0.56 -19.89
CA ILE A 39 24.66 -0.53 -18.91
C ILE A 39 24.27 -1.84 -19.61
N HIS A 40 24.98 -2.93 -19.31
CA HIS A 40 24.72 -4.25 -19.91
C HIS A 40 23.45 -4.95 -19.40
N ASP A 41 22.73 -4.29 -18.49
CA ASP A 41 21.51 -4.76 -17.85
C ASP A 41 20.38 -5.03 -18.86
N TYR A 42 20.36 -4.30 -19.99
CA TYR A 42 19.29 -4.36 -20.98
C TYR A 42 19.68 -5.05 -22.29
N ASP A 43 20.82 -5.73 -22.35
CA ASP A 43 21.34 -6.36 -23.59
C ASP A 43 20.37 -7.39 -24.21
N GLU A 44 19.54 -8.05 -23.39
CA GLU A 44 18.53 -9.03 -23.83
C GLU A 44 17.14 -8.43 -24.14
N TYR A 45 16.96 -7.11 -23.96
CA TYR A 45 15.66 -6.47 -24.11
C TYR A 45 15.44 -5.93 -25.52
N THR A 46 14.18 -5.68 -25.87
CA THR A 46 13.77 -4.89 -27.03
C THR A 46 12.56 -4.03 -26.65
N GLY A 47 12.27 -2.98 -27.41
CA GLY A 47 11.09 -2.14 -27.23
C GLY A 47 9.85 -2.85 -27.74
N LEU A 48 8.91 -3.17 -26.83
CA LEU A 48 7.63 -3.79 -27.15
C LEU A 48 6.65 -2.76 -27.75
N VAL A 49 6.52 -1.62 -27.07
CA VAL A 49 5.68 -0.49 -27.49
C VAL A 49 6.31 0.79 -26.95
N SER A 50 6.23 1.87 -27.73
CA SER A 50 6.74 3.19 -27.33
C SER A 50 5.93 4.30 -27.98
N ASP A 51 5.77 5.42 -27.25
CA ASP A 51 5.20 6.67 -27.76
C ASP A 51 6.27 7.67 -28.25
N TYR A 52 7.49 7.18 -28.55
CA TYR A 52 8.64 8.03 -28.87
C TYR A 52 8.33 9.07 -29.96
N ASN A 53 8.61 10.33 -29.62
CA ASN A 53 8.52 11.45 -30.54
C ASN A 53 9.72 12.37 -30.32
N ARG A 54 10.55 12.54 -31.36
CA ARG A 54 11.78 13.35 -31.30
C ARG A 54 11.58 14.81 -30.87
N LYS A 55 10.35 15.35 -30.96
CA LYS A 55 10.03 16.72 -30.57
C LYS A 55 9.46 16.84 -29.16
N ALA A 56 9.23 15.72 -28.49
CA ALA A 56 8.52 15.69 -27.23
C ALA A 56 9.49 15.45 -26.08
N ALA A 57 9.25 16.17 -24.98
CA ALA A 57 10.12 16.13 -23.82
C ALA A 57 10.03 14.81 -23.04
N THR A 58 8.94 14.06 -23.14
CA THR A 58 8.84 12.77 -22.43
C THR A 58 8.87 11.60 -23.41
N THR A 59 9.22 10.40 -22.97
CA THR A 59 8.97 9.16 -23.70
C THR A 59 8.64 8.04 -22.73
N HIS A 60 7.65 7.23 -23.11
CA HIS A 60 7.19 6.06 -22.38
C HIS A 60 7.39 4.84 -23.28
N THR A 61 7.96 3.79 -22.72
CA THR A 61 8.20 2.54 -23.45
C THR A 61 8.06 1.34 -22.54
N ILE A 62 7.58 0.23 -23.11
CA ILE A 62 7.72 -1.07 -22.46
C ILE A 62 8.93 -1.76 -23.07
N LEU A 63 9.91 -2.07 -22.23
CA LEU A 63 11.03 -2.94 -22.58
C LEU A 63 10.62 -4.38 -22.30
N THR A 64 10.85 -5.27 -23.25
CA THR A 64 10.50 -6.69 -23.15
C THR A 64 11.70 -7.57 -23.41
N SER A 65 11.79 -8.65 -22.64
CA SER A 65 12.67 -9.80 -22.87
C SER A 65 11.80 -11.06 -22.90
N ARG A 66 12.41 -12.24 -23.05
CA ARG A 66 11.67 -13.51 -23.05
C ARG A 66 10.79 -13.73 -21.81
N TYR A 67 11.16 -13.17 -20.66
CA TYR A 67 10.52 -13.46 -19.37
C TYR A 67 10.25 -12.22 -18.52
N HIS A 68 10.40 -11.02 -19.07
CA HIS A 68 10.23 -9.81 -18.29
C HIS A 68 9.82 -8.62 -19.15
N ASN A 69 8.78 -7.95 -18.71
CA ASN A 69 8.35 -6.65 -19.20
C ASN A 69 8.61 -5.61 -18.12
N GLN A 70 9.09 -4.44 -18.53
CA GLN A 70 9.28 -3.29 -17.66
C GLN A 70 8.84 -2.02 -18.38
N LEU A 71 7.97 -1.25 -17.74
CA LEU A 71 7.61 0.08 -18.19
C LEU A 71 8.68 1.07 -17.75
N VAL A 72 9.09 1.92 -18.69
CA VAL A 72 10.04 3.00 -18.46
C VAL A 72 9.41 4.30 -18.93
N ALA A 73 9.32 5.27 -18.02
CA ALA A 73 8.93 6.64 -18.31
C ALA A 73 10.14 7.55 -18.12
N VAL A 74 10.50 8.32 -19.14
CA VAL A 74 11.68 9.18 -19.13
C VAL A 74 11.28 10.60 -19.52
N ASP A 75 11.78 11.58 -18.77
CA ASP A 75 11.72 13.01 -19.10
C ASP A 75 13.06 13.47 -19.73
N GLU A 76 12.99 14.36 -20.71
CA GLU A 76 14.11 14.87 -21.50
C GLU A 76 14.86 15.91 -20.68
N VAL A 77 15.77 15.44 -19.83
CA VAL A 77 16.70 16.31 -19.13
C VAL A 77 17.86 16.64 -20.07
N LYS A 78 18.32 17.90 -20.05
CA LYS A 78 19.53 18.32 -20.80
C LYS A 78 20.81 17.59 -20.35
N ASP A 79 20.81 16.96 -19.18
CA ASP A 79 21.99 16.38 -18.51
C ASP A 79 21.79 14.92 -18.01
N GLY A 80 21.17 14.05 -18.80
CA GLY A 80 21.17 12.59 -18.60
C GLY A 80 20.14 12.00 -17.62
N TRP A 81 20.35 10.73 -17.26
CA TRP A 81 19.52 9.72 -16.56
C TRP A 81 18.68 10.07 -15.32
N LYS A 82 18.69 11.29 -14.81
CA LYS A 82 18.31 11.54 -13.41
C LYS A 82 16.83 11.31 -13.08
N ASP A 83 15.93 11.34 -14.06
CA ASP A 83 14.48 11.36 -13.83
C ASP A 83 13.70 10.25 -14.54
N ALA A 84 14.36 9.09 -14.80
CA ALA A 84 13.68 7.92 -15.35
C ALA A 84 12.96 7.12 -14.24
N ILE A 85 11.69 6.77 -14.49
CA ILE A 85 10.90 5.88 -13.63
C ILE A 85 10.83 4.51 -14.28
N PHE A 86 11.18 3.48 -13.52
CA PHE A 86 11.12 2.08 -13.93
C PHE A 86 10.05 1.39 -13.09
N SER A 87 9.13 0.69 -13.74
CA SER A 87 8.10 -0.08 -13.06
C SER A 87 7.90 -1.42 -13.75
N THR A 88 8.14 -2.49 -12.99
CA THR A 88 7.87 -3.87 -13.45
C THR A 88 6.42 -4.25 -13.18
N THR A 89 5.88 -3.84 -12.02
CA THR A 89 4.51 -4.15 -11.57
C THR A 89 3.43 -3.36 -12.34
N ALA A 90 3.81 -2.34 -13.11
CA ALA A 90 2.86 -1.59 -13.93
C ALA A 90 2.42 -2.31 -15.21
N VAL A 91 3.02 -3.45 -15.55
CA VAL A 91 2.78 -4.15 -16.82
C VAL A 91 2.67 -5.66 -16.60
N TYR A 92 1.80 -6.30 -17.39
CA TYR A 92 1.77 -7.76 -17.44
C TYR A 92 3.07 -8.30 -18.03
N GLN A 93 3.50 -9.43 -17.51
CA GLN A 93 4.72 -10.11 -17.91
C GLN A 93 4.50 -10.95 -19.19
N PRO A 94 5.55 -11.31 -19.94
CA PRO A 94 5.40 -11.99 -21.22
C PRO A 94 4.57 -13.28 -21.19
N SER A 95 4.58 -14.00 -20.06
CA SER A 95 3.79 -15.22 -19.87
C SER A 95 2.28 -14.98 -19.79
N GLU A 96 1.85 -13.74 -19.56
CA GLU A 96 0.45 -13.35 -19.36
C GLU A 96 -0.16 -12.75 -20.62
N LEU A 97 0.67 -12.35 -21.60
CA LEU A 97 0.22 -11.64 -22.81
C LEU A 97 -0.68 -12.48 -23.73
N ASP A 98 -0.64 -13.80 -23.64
CA ASP A 98 -1.57 -14.68 -24.36
C ASP A 98 -3.02 -14.51 -23.84
N GLU A 99 -3.19 -14.11 -22.59
CA GLU A 99 -4.49 -13.89 -21.93
C GLU A 99 -4.88 -12.41 -21.92
N THR A 100 -3.92 -11.52 -21.65
CA THR A 100 -4.16 -10.08 -21.51
C THR A 100 -4.11 -9.30 -22.82
N GLY A 101 -3.57 -9.92 -23.86
CA GLY A 101 -3.22 -9.25 -25.10
C GLY A 101 -2.01 -8.33 -24.97
N TYR A 102 -1.65 -7.67 -26.08
CA TYR A 102 -0.50 -6.77 -26.13
C TYR A 102 -0.85 -5.34 -25.72
N PRO A 103 0.05 -4.66 -24.98
CA PRO A 103 -0.18 -3.30 -24.51
C PRO A 103 -0.12 -2.27 -25.64
N LYS A 104 -0.80 -1.14 -25.42
CA LYS A 104 -0.66 0.11 -26.16
C LYS A 104 -0.28 1.24 -25.22
N ILE A 105 0.57 2.13 -25.68
CA ILE A 105 0.88 3.39 -25.00
C ILE A 105 0.47 4.54 -25.91
N THR A 106 -0.36 5.44 -25.37
CA THR A 106 -0.80 6.64 -26.07
C THR A 106 -0.40 7.87 -25.27
N ARG A 107 0.41 8.75 -25.86
CA ARG A 107 0.76 10.03 -25.25
C ARG A 107 -0.46 10.93 -25.12
N THR A 108 -0.59 11.62 -23.99
CA THR A 108 -1.60 12.68 -23.80
C THR A 108 -0.94 14.05 -23.64
N LYS A 109 -1.75 15.08 -23.36
CA LYS A 109 -1.24 16.44 -23.16
C LYS A 109 -0.37 16.56 -21.89
N SER A 110 -0.76 15.86 -20.83
CA SER A 110 -0.19 15.94 -19.47
C SER A 110 0.50 14.66 -19.03
N GLY A 111 0.45 13.57 -19.81
CA GLY A 111 1.11 12.31 -19.48
C GLY A 111 0.89 11.24 -20.54
N PHE A 112 0.36 10.08 -20.16
CA PHE A 112 0.13 8.97 -21.08
C PHE A 112 -1.00 8.03 -20.60
N GLU A 113 -1.56 7.28 -21.53
CA GLU A 113 -2.45 6.15 -21.28
C GLU A 113 -1.71 4.85 -21.58
N LEU A 114 -1.76 3.90 -20.65
CA LEU A 114 -1.40 2.50 -20.85
C LEU A 114 -2.70 1.69 -21.00
N ALA A 115 -2.86 0.96 -22.09
CA ALA A 115 -4.06 0.17 -22.37
C ALA A 115 -3.75 -1.26 -22.77
N TYR A 116 -4.61 -2.19 -22.36
CA TYR A 116 -4.68 -3.57 -22.83
C TYR A 116 -6.06 -3.79 -23.47
N PRO A 117 -6.20 -3.51 -24.78
CA PRO A 117 -7.50 -3.46 -25.44
C PRO A 117 -8.27 -4.79 -25.45
N ASP A 118 -7.56 -5.91 -25.43
CA ASP A 118 -8.15 -7.24 -25.54
C ASP A 118 -8.93 -7.64 -24.28
N ILE A 119 -8.64 -6.99 -23.14
CA ILE A 119 -9.30 -7.18 -21.85
C ILE A 119 -10.02 -5.92 -21.34
N ASP A 120 -10.15 -4.89 -22.18
CA ASP A 120 -10.78 -3.61 -21.83
C ASP A 120 -10.22 -2.96 -20.54
N GLU A 121 -8.88 -2.99 -20.41
CA GLU A 121 -8.18 -2.28 -19.35
C GLU A 121 -7.47 -1.04 -19.90
N ARG A 122 -7.58 0.09 -19.19
CA ARG A 122 -6.87 1.34 -19.49
C ARG A 122 -6.51 2.08 -18.21
N TYR A 123 -5.32 2.67 -18.18
CA TYR A 123 -4.75 3.37 -17.04
C TYR A 123 -4.15 4.68 -17.52
N TYR A 124 -4.70 5.79 -17.03
CA TYR A 124 -4.30 7.13 -17.40
C TYR A 124 -3.43 7.76 -16.32
N PHE A 125 -2.23 8.18 -16.70
CA PHE A 125 -1.25 8.79 -15.80
C PHE A 125 -0.93 10.23 -16.23
N GLU A 126 -0.81 11.11 -15.24
CA GLU A 126 -0.36 12.49 -15.46
C GLU A 126 0.97 12.78 -14.78
N LEU A 127 1.79 13.57 -15.48
CA LEU A 127 3.07 14.06 -15.02
C LEU A 127 2.89 15.17 -13.99
N GLN A 128 3.54 15.02 -12.85
CA GLN A 128 3.54 15.96 -11.74
C GLN A 128 4.98 16.19 -11.23
N HIS A 129 5.17 17.28 -10.50
CA HIS A 129 6.45 17.64 -9.90
C HIS A 129 6.23 17.91 -8.41
N ASN A 130 7.13 17.43 -7.57
CA ASN A 130 7.08 17.76 -6.15
C ASN A 130 7.73 19.14 -5.91
N ASN A 131 7.70 19.61 -4.66
CA ASN A 131 8.29 20.89 -4.27
C ASN A 131 9.81 20.98 -4.52
N GLU A 132 10.49 19.84 -4.70
CA GLU A 132 11.92 19.73 -5.00
C GLU A 132 12.20 19.67 -6.51
N GLY A 133 11.16 19.71 -7.35
CA GLY A 133 11.25 19.60 -8.80
C GLY A 133 11.43 18.17 -9.31
N LYS A 134 11.30 17.14 -8.45
CA LYS A 134 11.36 15.74 -8.84
C LYS A 134 10.10 15.35 -9.59
N THR A 135 10.30 14.74 -10.74
CA THR A 135 9.25 14.28 -11.64
C THR A 135 8.65 12.95 -11.17
N PHE A 136 7.32 12.85 -11.16
CA PHE A 136 6.59 11.60 -10.95
C PHE A 136 5.30 11.56 -11.77
N TYR A 137 4.76 10.36 -12.00
CA TYR A 137 3.48 10.18 -12.67
C TYR A 137 2.46 9.67 -11.66
N THR A 138 1.28 10.27 -11.65
CA THR A 138 0.17 9.90 -10.76
C THR A 138 -0.94 9.27 -11.58
N LEU A 139 -1.53 8.17 -11.09
CA LEU A 139 -2.72 7.60 -11.71
C LEU A 139 -3.86 8.62 -11.58
N MET A 140 -4.54 8.92 -12.68
CA MET A 140 -5.66 9.86 -12.66
C MET A 140 -6.98 9.13 -12.87
N GLU A 141 -6.99 8.18 -13.80
CA GLU A 141 -8.16 7.36 -14.10
C GLU A 141 -7.74 5.94 -14.46
N ALA A 142 -8.58 4.97 -14.15
CA ALA A 142 -8.47 3.63 -14.69
C ALA A 142 -9.85 3.06 -15.02
N GLN A 143 -9.90 2.19 -16.03
CA GLN A 143 -11.04 1.34 -16.30
C GLN A 143 -10.56 -0.10 -16.42
N MET A 144 -11.24 -1.02 -15.75
CA MET A 144 -11.06 -2.46 -15.89
C MET A 144 -12.45 -3.09 -16.05
N GLY A 145 -12.87 -3.34 -17.29
CA GLY A 145 -14.24 -3.81 -17.56
C GLY A 145 -15.30 -2.79 -17.14
N ASP A 146 -16.19 -3.14 -16.21
CA ASP A 146 -17.22 -2.26 -15.67
C ASP A 146 -16.77 -1.43 -14.44
N VAL A 147 -15.57 -1.69 -13.92
CA VAL A 147 -15.00 -0.95 -12.79
C VAL A 147 -14.28 0.29 -13.29
N LYS A 148 -14.65 1.45 -12.74
CA LYS A 148 -13.99 2.74 -12.98
C LYS A 148 -13.33 3.25 -11.71
N VAL A 149 -12.11 3.76 -11.84
CA VAL A 149 -11.34 4.39 -10.76
C VAL A 149 -11.02 5.82 -11.21
N GLU A 150 -11.37 6.82 -10.41
CA GLU A 150 -11.15 8.24 -10.72
C GLU A 150 -10.50 8.94 -9.54
N ARG A 151 -9.42 9.67 -9.77
CA ARG A 151 -8.80 10.49 -8.72
C ARG A 151 -9.67 11.71 -8.45
N ILE A 152 -10.09 11.88 -7.20
CA ILE A 152 -10.95 12.99 -6.76
C ILE A 152 -10.23 13.98 -5.84
N ALA A 153 -9.10 13.59 -5.24
CA ALA A 153 -8.19 14.45 -4.48
C ALA A 153 -6.76 13.87 -4.49
N GLU A 154 -5.81 14.52 -3.79
CA GLU A 154 -4.38 14.20 -3.94
C GLU A 154 -4.05 12.71 -3.73
N TYR A 155 -4.64 12.13 -2.68
CA TYR A 155 -4.48 10.75 -2.23
C TYR A 155 -5.82 10.04 -2.12
N ILE A 156 -6.80 10.40 -2.96
CA ILE A 156 -8.16 9.86 -2.85
C ILE A 156 -8.70 9.54 -4.24
N TYR A 157 -9.14 8.30 -4.42
CA TYR A 157 -9.83 7.81 -5.60
C TYR A 157 -11.28 7.47 -5.26
N GLN A 158 -12.17 7.71 -6.21
CA GLN A 158 -13.52 7.14 -6.23
C GLN A 158 -13.48 5.90 -7.12
N VAL A 159 -13.91 4.76 -6.59
CA VAL A 159 -14.14 3.54 -7.37
C VAL A 159 -15.63 3.35 -7.53
N THR A 160 -16.06 3.01 -8.75
CA THR A 160 -17.48 2.84 -9.10
C THR A 160 -17.67 1.56 -9.91
N GLN A 161 -18.74 0.82 -9.61
CA GLN A 161 -19.20 -0.33 -10.38
C GLN A 161 -20.74 -0.31 -10.40
N GLY A 162 -21.33 -0.04 -11.57
CA GLY A 162 -22.78 0.15 -11.66
C GLY A 162 -23.27 1.34 -10.83
N GLU A 163 -24.16 1.07 -9.87
CA GLU A 163 -24.70 2.08 -8.94
C GLU A 163 -23.92 2.13 -7.60
N GLU A 164 -23.01 1.20 -7.37
CA GLU A 164 -22.18 1.19 -6.16
C GLU A 164 -20.92 2.02 -6.34
N SER A 165 -20.46 2.64 -5.24
CA SER A 165 -19.22 3.39 -5.22
C SER A 165 -18.54 3.28 -3.84
N ALA A 166 -17.21 3.33 -3.82
CA ALA A 166 -16.43 3.49 -2.59
C ALA A 166 -15.26 4.45 -2.76
N VAL A 167 -14.95 5.16 -1.68
CA VAL A 167 -13.76 6.00 -1.55
C VAL A 167 -12.56 5.14 -1.21
N TRP A 168 -11.46 5.38 -1.90
CA TRP A 168 -10.19 4.69 -1.72
C TRP A 168 -9.07 5.71 -1.42
N PRO A 169 -8.71 5.89 -0.14
CA PRO A 169 -7.72 6.87 0.31
C PRO A 169 -6.30 6.35 0.09
N VAL A 170 -5.83 6.37 -1.16
CA VAL A 170 -4.52 5.86 -1.56
C VAL A 170 -3.77 6.84 -2.45
N GLY A 171 -2.43 6.88 -2.31
CA GLY A 171 -1.53 7.52 -3.27
C GLY A 171 -0.94 6.51 -4.26
N ILE A 172 -1.29 6.65 -5.54
CA ILE A 172 -0.81 5.75 -6.60
C ILE A 172 0.06 6.54 -7.59
N THR A 173 1.36 6.32 -7.51
CA THR A 173 2.32 6.81 -8.50
C THR A 173 2.68 5.68 -9.46
N LEU A 174 3.25 5.99 -10.62
CA LEU A 174 3.70 4.97 -11.57
C LEU A 174 4.73 4.00 -10.95
N GLY A 175 5.57 4.49 -10.03
CA GLY A 175 6.57 3.66 -9.35
C GLY A 175 5.96 2.70 -8.31
N SER A 176 4.78 3.02 -7.77
CA SER A 176 4.04 2.16 -6.83
C SER A 176 2.82 1.48 -7.45
N PHE A 177 2.55 1.72 -8.74
CA PHE A 177 1.41 1.16 -9.44
C PHE A 177 1.63 -0.33 -9.68
N ASN A 178 0.61 -1.12 -9.37
CA ASN A 178 0.61 -2.55 -9.53
C ASN A 178 -0.66 -2.96 -10.29
N ILE A 179 -0.47 -3.40 -11.54
CA ILE A 179 -1.56 -3.73 -12.45
C ILE A 179 -2.34 -4.96 -12.00
N HIS A 180 -1.66 -5.90 -11.34
CA HIS A 180 -2.27 -7.12 -10.81
C HIS A 180 -3.16 -6.81 -9.62
N ASN A 181 -2.82 -5.82 -8.80
CA ASN A 181 -3.49 -5.54 -7.53
C ASN A 181 -4.60 -4.47 -7.59
N MET A 182 -4.87 -3.84 -8.74
CA MET A 182 -6.01 -2.92 -8.90
C MET A 182 -7.36 -3.55 -8.49
N PRO A 183 -8.38 -2.76 -8.07
CA PRO A 183 -9.65 -3.25 -7.54
C PRO A 183 -10.57 -3.83 -8.64
N LYS A 184 -10.11 -4.86 -9.36
CA LYS A 184 -10.77 -5.42 -10.54
C LYS A 184 -12.06 -6.17 -10.22
N ARG A 185 -12.27 -6.59 -8.97
CA ARG A 185 -13.55 -7.19 -8.54
C ARG A 185 -14.55 -6.14 -8.06
N GLY A 186 -14.21 -4.86 -8.18
CA GLY A 186 -15.09 -3.72 -7.93
C GLY A 186 -14.95 -3.13 -6.53
N VAL A 187 -16.04 -2.53 -6.07
CA VAL A 187 -16.12 -1.74 -4.83
C VAL A 187 -15.73 -2.56 -3.59
N GLU A 188 -15.95 -3.86 -3.64
CA GLU A 188 -15.67 -4.80 -2.55
C GLU A 188 -14.16 -5.04 -2.34
N ASP A 189 -13.33 -4.89 -3.38
CA ASP A 189 -11.86 -4.85 -3.21
C ASP A 189 -11.43 -3.61 -2.43
N VAL A 190 -12.06 -2.46 -2.69
CA VAL A 190 -11.75 -1.19 -1.99
C VAL A 190 -12.09 -1.27 -0.52
N ARG A 191 -13.24 -1.87 -0.16
CA ARG A 191 -13.61 -2.07 1.25
C ARG A 191 -12.57 -2.91 1.98
N ARG A 192 -12.04 -3.97 1.35
CA ARG A 192 -10.95 -4.79 1.91
C ARG A 192 -9.63 -4.03 2.01
N PHE A 193 -9.26 -3.24 0.99
CA PHE A 193 -8.10 -2.37 1.08
C PHE A 193 -8.21 -1.46 2.30
N ASN A 194 -9.33 -0.76 2.45
CA ASN A 194 -9.53 0.19 3.54
C ASN A 194 -9.52 -0.51 4.89
N GLU A 195 -10.26 -1.61 5.03
CA GLU A 195 -10.31 -2.36 6.29
C GLU A 195 -8.92 -2.87 6.70
N ALA A 196 -8.17 -3.46 5.78
CA ALA A 196 -6.85 -4.00 6.05
C ALA A 196 -5.80 -2.92 6.33
N ASN A 197 -5.85 -1.76 5.65
CA ASN A 197 -4.98 -0.62 5.92
C ASN A 197 -5.21 -0.05 7.32
N GLU A 198 -6.47 0.16 7.67
CA GLU A 198 -6.89 0.80 8.92
C GLU A 198 -6.69 -0.14 10.12
N GLY A 199 -6.88 -1.45 9.94
CA GLY A 199 -6.70 -2.42 11.02
C GLY A 199 -5.26 -2.75 11.38
N LEU A 200 -4.28 -2.46 10.52
CA LEU A 200 -2.86 -2.59 10.88
C LEU A 200 -2.28 -1.32 11.51
N GLN A 201 -2.94 -0.17 11.32
CA GLN A 201 -2.53 1.15 11.83
C GLN A 201 -1.19 1.64 11.27
N TYR A 202 -0.97 2.97 11.29
CA TYR A 202 0.20 3.62 10.69
C TYR A 202 1.56 3.13 11.23
N LEU A 203 1.62 2.68 12.49
CA LEU A 203 2.87 2.20 13.09
C LEU A 203 3.40 0.89 12.48
N ALA A 204 2.56 0.10 11.84
CA ALA A 204 2.93 -1.20 11.30
C ALA A 204 3.70 -1.10 9.96
N TYR A 205 4.31 0.04 9.63
CA TYR A 205 4.87 0.30 8.31
C TYR A 205 6.34 -0.12 8.19
N LEU A 206 6.70 -0.83 7.11
CA LEU A 206 8.10 -1.15 6.81
C LEU A 206 8.81 0.02 6.12
N TYR A 207 9.65 0.74 6.86
CA TYR A 207 10.53 1.77 6.31
C TYR A 207 11.91 1.20 5.96
N PRO A 208 12.35 1.28 4.68
CA PRO A 208 13.68 0.82 4.31
C PRO A 208 14.75 1.85 4.66
N GLN A 209 15.85 1.37 5.22
CA GLN A 209 17.14 2.05 5.23
C GLN A 209 18.04 1.43 4.16
N VAL A 210 18.55 2.24 3.23
CA VAL A 210 19.51 1.76 2.22
C VAL A 210 20.87 1.53 2.88
N VAL A 211 21.39 0.32 2.78
CA VAL A 211 22.73 -0.06 3.23
C VAL A 211 23.62 -0.27 2.02
N SER A 212 24.69 0.52 1.92
CA SER A 212 25.66 0.40 0.83
C SER A 212 26.56 -0.82 0.98
N GLY A 213 26.84 -1.46 -0.16
CA GLY A 213 27.70 -2.62 -0.28
C GLY A 213 29.15 -2.34 0.16
N GLN A 214 29.75 -3.31 0.82
CA GLN A 214 31.12 -3.27 1.31
C GLN A 214 32.12 -3.58 0.20
N THR A 215 33.12 -2.70 0.05
CA THR A 215 34.20 -2.88 -0.94
C THR A 215 35.28 -3.86 -0.50
N SER A 216 35.37 -4.19 0.79
CA SER A 216 36.32 -5.15 1.35
C SER A 216 35.70 -5.95 2.49
N GLY A 217 36.17 -7.19 2.71
CA GLY A 217 35.65 -8.05 3.78
C GLY A 217 34.23 -8.59 3.56
N LYS A 218 33.70 -8.49 2.33
CA LYS A 218 32.35 -8.95 1.98
C LYS A 218 32.11 -10.41 2.36
N LYS A 219 30.92 -10.67 2.88
CA LYS A 219 30.45 -12.00 3.29
C LYS A 219 29.13 -12.30 2.61
N SER A 220 28.79 -13.59 2.55
CA SER A 220 27.48 -14.03 2.10
C SER A 220 26.74 -14.72 3.24
N TYR A 221 25.47 -14.36 3.40
CA TYR A 221 24.60 -14.88 4.45
C TYR A 221 23.41 -15.57 3.80
N ALA A 222 22.98 -16.69 4.40
CA ALA A 222 21.76 -17.35 4.01
C ALA A 222 20.56 -16.45 4.33
N VAL A 223 19.60 -16.41 3.41
CA VAL A 223 18.35 -15.64 3.57
C VAL A 223 17.20 -16.62 3.74
N TYR A 224 16.41 -16.42 4.78
CA TYR A 224 15.28 -17.26 5.19
C TYR A 224 13.98 -16.45 5.15
N SER A 225 12.82 -17.11 5.11
CA SER A 225 11.53 -16.41 5.08
C SER A 225 11.15 -15.83 6.44
N ALA A 226 11.68 -16.37 7.54
CA ALA A 226 11.44 -15.90 8.91
C ALA A 226 12.78 -15.86 9.68
N PRO A 227 12.87 -15.19 10.87
CA PRO A 227 14.08 -15.16 11.69
C PRO A 227 14.36 -16.49 12.41
N ASP A 228 14.33 -17.58 11.66
CA ASP A 228 14.59 -18.95 12.08
C ASP A 228 15.19 -19.74 10.91
N THR A 229 16.32 -20.42 11.16
CA THR A 229 16.98 -21.30 10.18
C THR A 229 16.13 -22.51 9.76
N SER A 230 15.08 -22.87 10.51
CA SER A 230 14.15 -23.94 10.17
C SER A 230 13.07 -23.52 9.17
N SER A 231 12.87 -22.20 9.03
CA SER A 231 11.87 -21.61 8.13
C SER A 231 12.19 -21.85 6.65
N TYR A 232 11.24 -21.52 5.79
CA TYR A 232 11.40 -21.68 4.35
C TYR A 232 12.60 -20.87 3.82
N ARG A 233 13.30 -21.42 2.82
CA ARG A 233 14.43 -20.77 2.16
C ARG A 233 14.28 -20.88 0.65
N ALA A 234 14.10 -19.73 0.01
CA ALA A 234 13.86 -19.62 -1.41
C ALA A 234 15.05 -20.14 -2.27
N ALA A 235 14.85 -20.15 -3.58
CA ALA A 235 15.82 -20.65 -4.57
C ALA A 235 16.30 -22.08 -4.28
N LYS A 236 15.36 -22.98 -3.93
CA LYS A 236 15.64 -24.39 -3.58
C LYS A 236 16.65 -24.52 -2.43
N GLY A 237 16.49 -23.71 -1.38
CA GLY A 237 17.35 -23.74 -0.20
C GLY A 237 18.70 -23.01 -0.39
N LYS A 238 18.84 -22.16 -1.42
CA LYS A 238 20.10 -21.49 -1.76
C LYS A 238 20.04 -19.96 -1.69
N ALA A 239 18.90 -19.36 -1.37
CA ALA A 239 18.78 -17.91 -1.26
C ALA A 239 19.83 -17.35 -0.30
N SER A 240 20.56 -16.33 -0.75
CA SER A 240 21.62 -15.69 0.01
C SER A 240 21.78 -14.24 -0.43
N VAL A 241 22.22 -13.40 0.50
CA VAL A 241 22.62 -12.02 0.24
C VAL A 241 24.14 -11.90 0.39
N SER A 242 24.75 -10.98 -0.35
CA SER A 242 26.16 -10.61 -0.23
C SER A 242 26.23 -9.21 0.37
N THR A 243 27.05 -9.01 1.40
CA THR A 243 27.28 -7.66 1.97
C THR A 243 28.13 -6.78 1.07
N GLY A 244 28.57 -7.27 -0.09
CA GLY A 244 29.25 -6.48 -1.10
C GLY A 244 28.30 -5.71 -2.03
N ASP A 245 27.01 -6.05 -2.00
CA ASP A 245 25.97 -5.42 -2.81
C ASP A 245 25.08 -4.55 -1.92
N ASP A 246 24.44 -3.54 -2.51
CA ASP A 246 23.48 -2.70 -1.80
C ASP A 246 22.21 -3.51 -1.45
N TYR A 247 21.63 -3.23 -0.29
CA TYR A 247 20.37 -3.83 0.15
C TYR A 247 19.58 -2.83 1.01
N ASN A 248 18.27 -3.01 1.07
CA ASN A 248 17.40 -2.29 2.00
C ASN A 248 17.29 -3.10 3.29
N LEU A 249 17.50 -2.44 4.42
CA LEU A 249 17.27 -2.97 5.77
C LEU A 249 15.96 -2.40 6.30
N TYR A 250 15.06 -3.25 6.79
CA TYR A 250 13.77 -2.80 7.32
C TYR A 250 13.73 -2.82 8.83
N LEU A 251 14.10 -3.96 9.44
CA LEU A 251 14.13 -4.10 10.90
C LEU A 251 14.99 -5.29 11.32
N THR A 252 15.22 -5.40 12.62
CA THR A 252 16.11 -6.33 13.30
C THR A 252 15.39 -7.00 14.47
N VAL A 253 15.51 -8.33 14.55
CA VAL A 253 15.05 -9.17 15.67
C VAL A 253 16.24 -9.97 16.19
N GLY A 254 16.84 -9.51 17.29
CA GLY A 254 18.08 -10.08 17.81
C GLY A 254 19.23 -9.94 16.80
N ASP A 255 19.75 -11.07 16.32
CA ASP A 255 20.82 -11.09 15.29
C ASP A 255 20.29 -11.16 13.85
N TRP A 256 18.97 -11.23 13.67
CA TRP A 256 18.33 -11.34 12.37
C TRP A 256 17.89 -9.98 11.84
N SER A 257 18.06 -9.77 10.54
CA SER A 257 17.65 -8.55 9.85
C SER A 257 16.71 -8.89 8.70
N LEU A 258 15.54 -8.26 8.66
CA LEU A 258 14.66 -8.28 7.50
C LEU A 258 15.21 -7.32 6.45
N ILE A 259 15.52 -7.84 5.28
CA ILE A 259 16.13 -7.10 4.18
C ILE A 259 15.35 -7.29 2.88
N GLU A 260 15.44 -6.31 1.99
CA GLU A 260 15.18 -6.50 0.56
C GLU A 260 16.49 -6.36 -0.20
N TYR A 261 16.76 -7.27 -1.15
CA TYR A 261 17.94 -7.19 -1.98
C TYR A 261 17.63 -7.59 -3.43
N ARG A 262 18.35 -6.97 -4.36
CA ARG A 262 18.20 -7.27 -5.79
C ARG A 262 18.93 -8.56 -6.14
N VAL A 263 18.25 -9.48 -6.82
CA VAL A 263 18.87 -10.69 -7.41
C VAL A 263 19.20 -10.45 -8.88
N SER A 264 18.30 -9.78 -9.60
CA SER A 264 18.49 -9.30 -10.97
C SER A 264 17.48 -8.18 -11.26
N LEU A 265 17.46 -7.63 -12.48
CA LEU A 265 16.39 -6.71 -12.91
C LEU A 265 14.99 -7.31 -12.86
N ARG A 266 14.90 -8.65 -12.87
CA ARG A 266 13.64 -9.39 -12.93
C ARG A 266 13.22 -9.95 -11.59
N THR A 267 14.02 -9.76 -10.55
CA THR A 267 13.77 -10.40 -9.24
C THR A 267 14.46 -9.61 -8.13
N SER A 268 13.70 -9.15 -7.13
CA SER A 268 14.21 -8.84 -5.81
C SER A 268 13.74 -9.91 -4.82
N ARG A 269 14.20 -9.83 -3.56
CA ARG A 269 13.71 -10.71 -2.50
C ARG A 269 13.73 -9.98 -1.17
N PHE A 270 12.65 -10.17 -0.43
CA PHE A 270 12.57 -9.95 1.00
C PHE A 270 12.95 -11.22 1.76
N GLY A 271 13.66 -11.05 2.88
CA GLY A 271 13.89 -12.15 3.79
C GLY A 271 14.81 -11.79 4.95
N TRP A 272 15.04 -12.77 5.80
CA TRP A 272 15.76 -12.65 7.05
C TRP A 272 17.17 -13.23 6.93
N ALA A 273 18.18 -12.43 7.27
CA ALA A 273 19.57 -12.86 7.31
C ALA A 273 20.22 -12.51 8.64
N GLN A 274 21.19 -13.32 9.10
CA GLN A 274 21.93 -13.06 10.34
C GLN A 274 23.05 -12.04 10.11
N LEU A 275 22.68 -10.77 9.93
CA LEU A 275 23.62 -9.67 9.71
C LEU A 275 24.11 -9.02 11.01
N GLY A 276 23.48 -9.38 12.14
CA GLY A 276 23.73 -8.79 13.45
C GLY A 276 22.81 -7.62 13.75
N ASN A 277 22.97 -7.04 14.94
CA ASN A 277 22.15 -5.90 15.35
C ASN A 277 22.64 -4.58 14.72
N HIS A 278 21.71 -3.83 14.14
CA HIS A 278 21.95 -2.54 13.49
C HIS A 278 21.59 -1.32 14.37
N GLY A 279 21.15 -1.55 15.61
CA GLY A 279 20.83 -0.50 16.60
C GLY A 279 19.33 -0.30 16.82
N ASP A 280 19.01 0.50 17.83
CA ASP A 280 17.64 0.68 18.35
C ASP A 280 16.66 1.21 17.29
N GLU A 281 17.12 2.08 16.37
CA GLU A 281 16.31 2.64 15.26
C GLU A 281 15.73 1.59 14.30
N THR A 282 16.25 0.36 14.34
CA THR A 282 15.79 -0.75 13.48
C THR A 282 15.20 -1.90 14.28
N THR A 283 14.93 -1.75 15.57
CA THR A 283 14.44 -2.85 16.42
C THR A 283 12.93 -3.07 16.22
N GLU A 284 12.48 -4.33 16.29
CA GLU A 284 11.12 -4.81 15.93
C GLU A 284 9.95 -3.98 16.52
N ASP A 285 9.16 -3.37 15.63
CA ASP A 285 7.80 -2.88 15.87
C ASP A 285 6.79 -3.61 14.96
N LEU A 286 6.82 -4.95 14.98
CA LEU A 286 5.83 -5.76 14.25
C LEU A 286 4.51 -5.81 15.02
N VAL A 287 3.41 -5.77 14.29
CA VAL A 287 2.08 -6.13 14.81
C VAL A 287 1.88 -7.64 14.72
N ARG A 288 0.86 -8.17 15.39
CA ARG A 288 0.49 -9.60 15.34
C ARG A 288 -1.01 -9.74 15.27
N VAL A 289 -1.55 -9.52 14.07
CA VAL A 289 -3.00 -9.46 13.87
C VAL A 289 -3.51 -10.69 13.12
N PRO A 290 -4.44 -11.48 13.68
CA PRO A 290 -5.04 -12.61 12.99
C PRO A 290 -5.81 -12.19 11.74
N MET A 291 -5.52 -12.84 10.61
CA MET A 291 -6.22 -12.63 9.34
C MET A 291 -6.50 -13.97 8.64
N LEU A 292 -7.40 -13.94 7.67
CA LEU A 292 -7.70 -15.04 6.76
C LEU A 292 -7.58 -14.55 5.31
N THR A 293 -7.23 -15.46 4.40
CA THR A 293 -7.44 -15.22 2.97
C THR A 293 -8.93 -15.26 2.65
N ALA A 294 -9.47 -14.22 2.01
CA ALA A 294 -10.85 -14.17 1.54
C ALA A 294 -11.04 -14.93 0.21
N TYR A 295 -9.97 -15.04 -0.57
CA TYR A 295 -9.94 -15.71 -1.87
C TYR A 295 -8.71 -16.62 -1.98
N ASP A 296 -8.71 -17.49 -2.98
CA ASP A 296 -7.49 -18.13 -3.43
C ASP A 296 -6.52 -17.02 -3.87
N THR A 297 -5.34 -17.00 -3.27
CA THR A 297 -4.32 -15.97 -3.47
C THR A 297 -2.94 -16.61 -3.33
N TYR A 298 -1.89 -15.80 -3.24
CA TYR A 298 -0.51 -16.27 -3.19
C TYR A 298 0.31 -15.51 -2.16
N LEU A 299 1.42 -16.14 -1.75
CA LEU A 299 2.48 -15.53 -0.96
C LEU A 299 3.69 -15.26 -1.86
N THR A 300 4.22 -14.05 -1.82
CA THR A 300 5.46 -13.66 -2.54
C THR A 300 6.53 -13.11 -1.61
N ASP A 301 7.81 -13.31 -1.92
CA ASP A 301 8.91 -12.57 -1.30
C ASP A 301 9.40 -11.41 -2.17
N ASP A 302 8.76 -11.14 -3.29
CA ASP A 302 9.18 -10.15 -4.27
C ASP A 302 8.00 -9.29 -4.73
N PRO A 303 7.40 -8.48 -3.83
CA PRO A 303 6.20 -7.70 -4.14
C PRO A 303 6.45 -6.54 -5.12
N ASN A 304 7.72 -6.20 -5.37
CA ASN A 304 8.13 -5.00 -6.10
C ASN A 304 8.65 -5.29 -7.53
N VAL A 305 8.98 -6.54 -7.86
CA VAL A 305 9.58 -6.89 -9.14
C VAL A 305 8.89 -8.08 -9.81
N SER A 306 9.20 -9.31 -9.42
CA SER A 306 8.67 -10.50 -10.12
C SER A 306 7.28 -10.91 -9.68
N GLU A 307 6.90 -10.54 -8.46
CA GLU A 307 5.69 -11.01 -7.79
C GLU A 307 5.60 -12.54 -7.75
N TYR A 308 6.74 -13.25 -7.84
CA TYR A 308 6.75 -14.71 -7.97
C TYR A 308 6.04 -15.39 -6.79
N HIS A 309 5.04 -16.21 -7.12
CA HIS A 309 4.27 -16.97 -6.14
C HIS A 309 5.17 -18.03 -5.51
N GLN A 310 5.62 -17.76 -4.28
CA GLN A 310 6.36 -18.74 -3.49
C GLN A 310 5.46 -19.89 -3.03
N ALA A 311 4.19 -19.58 -2.77
CA ALA A 311 3.17 -20.52 -2.38
C ALA A 311 1.79 -20.01 -2.80
N GLU A 312 0.92 -20.93 -3.21
CA GLU A 312 -0.51 -20.66 -3.37
C GLU A 312 -1.20 -20.84 -2.02
N LEU A 313 -2.10 -19.93 -1.68
CA LEU A 313 -2.86 -19.88 -0.43
C LEU A 313 -4.36 -19.99 -0.76
N PRO A 314 -5.00 -21.14 -0.50
CA PRO A 314 -6.44 -21.27 -0.68
C PRO A 314 -7.22 -20.29 0.20
N ALA A 315 -8.45 -19.94 -0.19
CA ALA A 315 -9.37 -19.17 0.64
C ALA A 315 -9.57 -19.81 2.03
N GLY A 316 -9.65 -19.00 3.08
CA GLY A 316 -9.75 -19.41 4.47
C GLY A 316 -8.43 -19.82 5.13
N THR A 317 -7.29 -19.62 4.45
CA THR A 317 -5.97 -19.86 5.03
C THR A 317 -5.70 -18.88 6.16
N LYS A 318 -5.29 -19.39 7.32
CA LYS A 318 -4.94 -18.57 8.49
C LYS A 318 -3.59 -17.88 8.30
N LEU A 319 -3.58 -16.58 8.58
CA LEU A 319 -2.43 -15.70 8.49
C LEU A 319 -2.27 -14.93 9.80
N THR A 320 -1.06 -14.46 10.06
CA THR A 320 -0.81 -13.39 11.04
C THR A 320 -0.19 -12.23 10.29
N ALA A 321 -0.91 -11.11 10.18
CA ALA A 321 -0.36 -9.89 9.65
C ALA A 321 0.67 -9.32 10.62
N LEU A 322 1.82 -8.97 10.06
CA LEU A 322 2.99 -8.52 10.81
C LEU A 322 3.29 -7.04 10.57
N SER A 323 3.04 -6.58 9.35
CA SER A 323 3.39 -5.24 8.90
C SER A 323 2.79 -5.00 7.51
N HIS A 324 2.94 -3.80 6.96
CA HIS A 324 2.68 -3.52 5.55
C HIS A 324 3.81 -2.66 4.97
N PRO A 325 4.21 -2.90 3.69
CA PRO A 325 5.27 -2.13 3.05
C PRO A 325 4.80 -0.72 2.67
N SER A 326 5.74 0.09 2.20
CA SER A 326 5.41 1.34 1.51
C SER A 326 4.65 1.11 0.22
N GLY A 327 3.33 0.97 0.33
CA GLY A 327 2.43 0.69 -0.77
C GLY A 327 1.04 0.31 -0.26
N TRP A 328 0.12 0.16 -1.20
CA TRP A 328 -1.29 -0.15 -0.95
C TRP A 328 -1.67 -1.58 -1.34
N ALA A 329 -0.77 -2.27 -2.04
CA ALA A 329 -1.08 -3.50 -2.76
C ALA A 329 -0.96 -4.76 -1.90
N TYR A 330 -0.08 -4.73 -0.88
CA TYR A 330 0.38 -5.93 -0.18
C TYR A 330 0.41 -5.75 1.33
N ILE A 331 0.26 -6.85 2.06
CA ILE A 331 0.50 -6.94 3.51
C ILE A 331 1.60 -7.97 3.76
N TYR A 332 2.52 -7.65 4.68
CA TYR A 332 3.53 -8.61 5.14
C TYR A 332 2.93 -9.50 6.23
N VAL A 333 2.91 -10.82 5.97
CA VAL A 333 2.25 -11.81 6.81
C VAL A 333 3.17 -12.97 7.16
N GLU A 334 2.82 -13.67 8.23
CA GLU A 334 3.27 -15.02 8.54
C GLU A 334 2.18 -16.04 8.21
N ALA A 335 2.57 -17.11 7.54
CA ALA A 335 1.72 -18.25 7.21
C ALA A 335 2.44 -19.57 7.54
N THR A 336 1.68 -20.66 7.65
CA THR A 336 2.25 -22.01 7.66
C THR A 336 2.08 -22.65 6.28
N VAL A 337 3.19 -22.85 5.58
CA VAL A 337 3.21 -23.49 4.25
C VAL A 337 4.02 -24.78 4.37
N ASP A 338 3.44 -25.92 3.96
CA ASP A 338 4.08 -27.24 4.05
C ASP A 338 4.66 -27.56 5.44
N GLY A 339 3.97 -27.13 6.50
CA GLY A 339 4.38 -27.34 7.89
C GLY A 339 5.56 -26.47 8.34
N LYS A 340 5.95 -25.45 7.56
CA LYS A 340 6.98 -24.48 7.90
C LYS A 340 6.40 -23.09 8.03
N ILE A 341 6.96 -22.33 8.96
CA ILE A 341 6.75 -20.89 9.03
C ILE A 341 7.33 -20.26 7.76
N THR A 342 6.50 -19.52 7.06
CA THR A 342 6.87 -18.76 5.87
C THR A 342 6.29 -17.37 6.01
N ARG A 343 7.13 -16.33 5.97
CA ARG A 343 6.68 -14.95 5.88
C ARG A 343 6.92 -14.40 4.48
N GLY A 344 6.05 -13.51 4.06
CA GLY A 344 6.05 -12.91 2.74
C GLY A 344 4.89 -11.94 2.62
N PHE A 345 4.54 -11.60 1.39
CA PHE A 345 3.52 -10.62 1.07
C PHE A 345 2.33 -11.29 0.42
N VAL A 346 1.13 -10.87 0.82
CA VAL A 346 -0.15 -11.27 0.22
C VAL A 346 -0.90 -10.03 -0.27
N PRO A 347 -1.61 -10.08 -1.42
CA PRO A 347 -2.42 -8.97 -1.89
C PRO A 347 -3.43 -8.51 -0.82
N GLN A 348 -3.45 -7.21 -0.54
CA GLN A 348 -4.25 -6.64 0.54
C GLN A 348 -5.76 -6.81 0.31
N ARG A 349 -6.23 -6.73 -0.94
CA ARG A 349 -7.63 -7.02 -1.30
C ARG A 349 -8.05 -8.48 -1.12
N ASP A 350 -7.11 -9.40 -0.89
CA ASP A 350 -7.39 -10.83 -0.78
C ASP A 350 -7.46 -11.32 0.67
N VAL A 351 -7.37 -10.41 1.66
CA VAL A 351 -7.39 -10.76 3.08
C VAL A 351 -8.49 -10.03 3.85
N VAL A 352 -8.90 -10.62 4.96
CA VAL A 352 -9.83 -10.07 5.95
C VAL A 352 -9.35 -10.42 7.37
N PHE A 353 -9.79 -9.68 8.38
CA PHE A 353 -9.48 -10.01 9.77
C PHE A 353 -10.18 -11.30 10.23
N ASP A 354 -9.50 -12.12 11.02
CA ASP A 354 -10.09 -13.28 11.74
C ASP A 354 -10.73 -12.78 13.05
N ASP A 355 -11.64 -11.82 12.92
CA ASP A 355 -12.23 -11.11 14.06
C ASP A 355 -13.16 -12.01 14.88
N VAL A 356 -13.15 -11.81 16.20
CA VAL A 356 -14.11 -12.41 17.14
C VAL A 356 -15.01 -11.30 17.68
N GLU A 357 -16.28 -11.28 17.26
CA GLU A 357 -17.27 -10.29 17.72
C GLU A 357 -17.57 -10.40 19.23
N LEU A 358 -17.83 -9.25 19.85
CA LEU A 358 -18.07 -9.07 21.29
C LEU A 358 -19.42 -8.36 21.53
N PRO A 359 -20.57 -9.02 21.28
CA PRO A 359 -21.89 -8.40 21.37
C PRO A 359 -22.25 -7.89 22.78
N ASP A 360 -21.70 -8.51 23.83
CA ASP A 360 -21.87 -8.02 25.21
C ASP A 360 -21.13 -6.70 25.46
N GLU A 361 -20.02 -6.44 24.76
CA GLU A 361 -19.32 -5.15 24.80
C GLU A 361 -20.06 -4.11 23.94
N GLU A 362 -20.63 -4.50 22.80
CA GLU A 362 -21.50 -3.64 21.98
C GLU A 362 -22.68 -3.12 22.80
N ALA A 363 -23.38 -4.00 23.52
CA ALA A 363 -24.56 -3.65 24.29
C ALA A 363 -24.29 -2.57 25.37
N LYS A 364 -23.06 -2.46 25.89
CA LYS A 364 -22.70 -1.45 26.90
C LYS A 364 -22.63 -0.03 26.33
N ILE A 365 -22.25 0.09 25.06
CA ILE A 365 -21.92 1.36 24.42
C ILE A 365 -23.01 1.87 23.47
N VAL A 366 -24.11 1.14 23.30
CA VAL A 366 -25.31 1.64 22.58
C VAL A 366 -25.76 2.95 23.21
N GLY A 367 -25.90 4.00 22.39
CA GLY A 367 -26.30 5.32 22.86
C GLY A 367 -25.78 6.46 21.99
N SER A 368 -26.02 7.67 22.46
CA SER A 368 -25.49 8.90 21.87
C SER A 368 -24.36 9.43 22.74
N TRP A 369 -23.27 9.80 22.09
CA TRP A 369 -21.98 10.15 22.67
C TRP A 369 -21.51 11.48 22.12
N GLN A 370 -20.83 12.25 22.95
CA GLN A 370 -20.19 13.51 22.58
C GLN A 370 -18.73 13.50 23.02
N PHE A 371 -17.87 14.03 22.17
CA PHE A 371 -16.45 14.18 22.46
C PHE A 371 -16.26 15.17 23.63
N ASP A 372 -15.48 14.78 24.63
CA ASP A 372 -15.26 15.58 25.84
C ASP A 372 -13.78 15.82 26.22
N GLY A 373 -12.84 15.24 25.46
CA GLY A 373 -11.43 15.56 25.63
C GLY A 373 -10.47 14.56 25.01
N GLY A 374 -9.19 14.93 24.98
CA GLY A 374 -8.12 14.16 24.36
C GLY A 374 -7.77 14.67 22.96
N SER A 375 -7.09 13.83 22.18
CA SER A 375 -6.86 14.10 20.75
C SER A 375 -8.18 13.88 20.01
N GLU A 376 -8.49 14.73 19.01
CA GLU A 376 -9.61 14.47 18.12
C GLU A 376 -9.29 13.21 17.31
N ILE A 377 -9.81 12.07 17.77
CA ILE A 377 -9.61 10.77 17.14
C ILE A 377 -10.71 10.50 16.10
N TRP A 378 -11.82 11.25 16.16
CA TRP A 378 -13.00 11.05 15.32
C TRP A 378 -13.81 12.34 15.12
N TYR A 379 -15.14 12.27 15.30
CA TYR A 379 -16.09 13.37 15.20
C TYR A 379 -16.62 13.78 16.57
N TRP A 380 -17.16 15.00 16.63
CA TRP A 380 -17.73 15.60 17.84
C TRP A 380 -18.87 14.79 18.45
N TYR A 381 -19.75 14.21 17.63
CA TYR A 381 -20.88 13.42 18.10
C TYR A 381 -20.94 12.07 17.40
N LEU A 382 -21.30 11.04 18.16
CA LEU A 382 -21.42 9.67 17.71
C LEU A 382 -22.71 9.04 18.26
N ARG A 383 -23.50 8.40 17.40
CA ARG A 383 -24.64 7.58 17.80
C ARG A 383 -24.41 6.14 17.37
N LEU A 384 -24.55 5.22 18.32
CA LEU A 384 -24.43 3.77 18.14
C LEU A 384 -25.78 3.12 18.44
N ASP A 385 -26.45 2.61 17.42
CA ASP A 385 -27.75 1.96 17.57
C ASP A 385 -27.59 0.46 17.80
N ALA A 386 -28.52 -0.12 18.57
CA ALA A 386 -28.52 -1.55 18.93
C ALA A 386 -28.74 -2.49 17.74
N ASP A 387 -29.16 -1.99 16.58
CA ASP A 387 -29.31 -2.76 15.35
C ASP A 387 -28.03 -2.73 14.47
N GLY A 388 -26.93 -2.20 15.01
CA GLY A 388 -25.64 -2.16 14.35
C GLY A 388 -25.44 -0.96 13.43
N ARG A 389 -26.35 0.02 13.40
CA ARG A 389 -26.13 1.28 12.67
C ARG A 389 -25.38 2.30 13.52
N PHE A 390 -24.49 3.06 12.88
CA PHE A 390 -23.88 4.24 13.51
C PHE A 390 -24.05 5.48 12.66
N TYR A 391 -23.95 6.63 13.34
CA TYR A 391 -24.01 7.94 12.75
C TYR A 391 -23.06 8.90 13.46
N THR A 392 -22.45 9.83 12.71
CA THR A 392 -21.63 10.90 13.27
C THR A 392 -22.22 12.26 12.98
N SER A 393 -21.89 13.25 13.80
CA SER A 393 -22.16 14.64 13.47
C SER A 393 -21.08 15.59 14.00
N ASP A 394 -20.84 16.70 13.31
CA ASP A 394 -20.04 17.81 13.82
C ASP A 394 -20.89 18.80 14.66
N ILE A 395 -20.23 19.81 15.24
CA ILE A 395 -20.92 20.86 16.02
C ILE A 395 -21.91 21.70 15.21
N ALA A 396 -21.80 21.71 13.88
CA ALA A 396 -22.69 22.43 12.98
C ALA A 396 -23.87 21.56 12.50
N GLY A 397 -23.93 20.30 12.92
CA GLY A 397 -24.98 19.35 12.53
C GLY A 397 -24.73 18.65 11.19
N ALA A 398 -23.55 18.81 10.56
CA ALA A 398 -23.20 18.02 9.39
C ALA A 398 -22.97 16.57 9.80
N GLN A 399 -23.40 15.61 8.95
CA GLN A 399 -23.37 14.17 9.25
C GLN A 399 -22.56 13.44 8.17
N PRO A 400 -21.22 13.55 8.21
CA PRO A 400 -20.39 13.10 7.10
C PRO A 400 -20.27 11.57 7.04
N TYR A 401 -20.42 10.86 8.17
CA TYR A 401 -20.27 9.41 8.22
C TYR A 401 -21.43 8.71 8.91
N HIS A 402 -21.84 7.60 8.29
CA HIS A 402 -22.81 6.65 8.81
C HIS A 402 -22.55 5.29 8.17
N GLY A 403 -23.04 4.23 8.79
CA GLY A 403 -22.87 2.88 8.28
C GLY A 403 -23.14 1.84 9.33
N THR A 404 -22.36 0.75 9.32
CA THR A 404 -22.48 -0.32 10.32
C THR A 404 -21.31 -0.33 11.29
N TRP A 405 -21.55 -0.78 12.50
CA TRP A 405 -20.52 -0.93 13.52
C TRP A 405 -20.61 -2.28 14.20
N SER A 406 -19.47 -2.71 14.76
CA SER A 406 -19.34 -3.91 15.58
C SER A 406 -18.20 -3.72 16.58
N VAL A 407 -18.13 -4.54 17.63
CA VAL A 407 -16.97 -4.62 18.52
C VAL A 407 -16.34 -5.99 18.38
N VAL A 408 -15.02 -6.02 18.21
CA VAL A 408 -14.23 -7.23 18.02
C VAL A 408 -13.12 -7.35 19.04
N GLN A 409 -12.65 -8.55 19.29
CA GLN A 409 -11.54 -8.80 20.21
C GLN A 409 -10.18 -8.59 19.52
N THR A 410 -9.39 -7.62 19.99
CA THR A 410 -7.96 -7.54 19.66
C THR A 410 -7.12 -8.34 20.65
N LEU A 411 -6.14 -9.10 20.13
CA LEU A 411 -5.23 -9.92 20.94
C LEU A 411 -4.27 -9.06 21.77
N GLU A 412 -3.90 -9.55 22.94
CA GLU A 412 -2.99 -8.88 23.88
C GLU A 412 -1.59 -8.64 23.31
N ASP A 413 -1.07 -9.58 22.52
CA ASP A 413 0.25 -9.53 21.89
C ASP A 413 0.22 -8.95 20.47
N SER A 414 -0.89 -8.33 20.07
CA SER A 414 -1.06 -7.73 18.73
C SER A 414 -0.17 -6.53 18.45
N ASN A 415 0.30 -5.84 19.50
CA ASN A 415 1.07 -4.60 19.41
C ASN A 415 0.34 -3.46 18.63
N LEU A 416 -1.00 -3.54 18.50
CA LEU A 416 -1.78 -2.54 17.74
C LEU A 416 -2.06 -1.24 18.52
N TYR A 417 -2.24 -1.34 19.84
CA TYR A 417 -2.64 -0.22 20.68
C TYR A 417 -1.68 -0.05 21.85
N TRP A 418 -1.48 1.19 22.28
CA TRP A 418 -0.56 1.59 23.36
C TRP A 418 -0.95 1.07 24.77
N SER A 419 -1.87 0.11 24.87
CA SER A 419 -2.38 -0.36 26.16
C SER A 419 -1.55 -1.53 26.68
N GLY A 420 -0.96 -1.36 27.88
CA GLY A 420 -0.42 -2.46 28.68
C GLY A 420 -1.48 -3.35 29.33
N LYS A 421 -2.72 -3.40 28.76
CA LYS A 421 -3.81 -4.25 29.24
C LYS A 421 -3.88 -5.53 28.41
N ALA A 422 -4.20 -6.62 29.09
CA ALA A 422 -4.54 -7.89 28.44
C ALA A 422 -5.87 -7.73 27.69
N ARG A 423 -5.81 -7.89 26.36
CA ARG A 423 -6.94 -7.88 25.40
C ARG A 423 -7.70 -6.55 25.34
N VAL A 424 -7.74 -5.95 24.15
CA VAL A 424 -8.44 -4.68 23.89
C VAL A 424 -9.69 -4.97 23.07
N PRO A 425 -10.91 -4.69 23.56
CA PRO A 425 -12.08 -4.58 22.69
C PRO A 425 -11.84 -3.47 21.67
N THR A 426 -12.18 -3.72 20.41
CA THR A 426 -11.94 -2.79 19.31
C THR A 426 -13.24 -2.53 18.60
N ILE A 427 -13.64 -1.26 18.51
CA ILE A 427 -14.78 -0.87 17.69
C ILE A 427 -14.34 -0.81 16.23
N VAL A 428 -15.17 -1.35 15.34
CA VAL A 428 -15.01 -1.29 13.89
C VAL A 428 -16.18 -0.50 13.31
N LEU A 429 -15.90 0.62 12.66
CA LEU A 429 -16.87 1.46 11.99
C LEU A 429 -16.71 1.28 10.47
N ARG A 430 -17.75 0.81 9.79
CA ARG A 430 -17.76 0.57 8.34
C ARG A 430 -18.72 1.56 7.67
N CYS A 431 -18.16 2.59 7.07
CA CYS A 431 -18.92 3.66 6.44
C CYS A 431 -19.58 3.18 5.14
N THR A 432 -20.75 3.75 4.80
CA THR A 432 -21.48 3.43 3.56
C THR A 432 -20.70 3.77 2.28
N ASP A 433 -19.70 4.65 2.39
CA ASP A 433 -18.79 4.99 1.32
C ASP A 433 -17.56 4.10 1.20
N GLY A 434 -17.49 3.04 1.99
CA GLY A 434 -16.39 2.07 1.97
C GLY A 434 -15.18 2.46 2.83
N MET A 435 -15.14 3.65 3.43
CA MET A 435 -14.15 3.94 4.46
C MET A 435 -14.37 3.03 5.69
N THR A 436 -13.30 2.64 6.36
CA THR A 436 -13.36 1.80 7.57
C THR A 436 -12.48 2.40 8.63
N TYR A 437 -12.85 2.25 9.89
CA TYR A 437 -12.07 2.79 11.00
C TYR A 437 -12.09 1.84 12.18
N ARG A 438 -10.95 1.70 12.85
CA ARG A 438 -10.75 0.73 13.94
C ARG A 438 -10.07 1.41 15.12
N TYR A 439 -10.71 1.35 16.28
CA TYR A 439 -10.19 1.94 17.52
C TYR A 439 -10.25 0.93 18.66
N GLY A 440 -9.15 0.82 19.39
CA GLY A 440 -9.18 0.18 20.69
C GLY A 440 -10.13 0.95 21.61
N MET A 441 -10.82 0.26 22.51
CA MET A 441 -11.88 0.83 23.31
C MET A 441 -11.66 0.56 24.79
N ALA A 442 -11.96 1.56 25.61
CA ALA A 442 -12.21 1.41 27.04
C ALA A 442 -13.56 2.02 27.38
N PHE A 443 -14.28 1.40 28.32
CA PHE A 443 -15.58 1.85 28.77
C PHE A 443 -15.67 1.75 30.29
N ASP A 444 -16.13 2.82 30.92
CA ASP A 444 -16.32 2.93 32.37
C ASP A 444 -17.78 3.36 32.64
N ASP A 445 -18.51 2.59 33.44
CA ASP A 445 -19.93 2.85 33.74
C ASP A 445 -20.14 4.07 34.64
N GLU A 446 -19.12 4.44 35.42
CA GLU A 446 -19.21 5.48 36.45
C GLU A 446 -17.86 6.22 36.59
N VAL A 447 -17.82 7.44 36.07
CA VAL A 447 -16.68 8.36 36.14
C VAL A 447 -17.14 9.69 36.72
N GLU A 448 -16.45 10.18 37.75
CA GLU A 448 -16.71 11.49 38.34
C GLU A 448 -16.15 12.60 37.44
N ILE A 449 -17.03 13.45 36.89
CA ILE A 449 -16.65 14.55 35.99
C ILE A 449 -16.72 15.93 36.68
N ALA A 450 -17.43 16.01 37.80
CA ALA A 450 -17.43 17.14 38.72
C ALA A 450 -17.84 16.63 40.12
N ASP A 451 -17.64 17.44 41.15
CA ASP A 451 -17.93 17.09 42.55
C ASP A 451 -19.36 16.52 42.71
N GLY A 452 -19.43 15.20 42.93
CA GLY A 452 -20.69 14.47 43.09
C GLY A 452 -21.51 14.23 41.80
N VAL A 453 -20.96 14.54 40.62
CA VAL A 453 -21.60 14.31 39.31
C VAL A 453 -20.85 13.20 38.56
N PHE A 454 -21.57 12.13 38.24
CA PHE A 454 -21.02 10.94 37.60
C PHE A 454 -21.68 10.69 36.24
N CYS A 455 -20.90 10.20 35.27
CA CYS A 455 -21.41 9.74 33.99
C CYS A 455 -20.71 8.46 33.51
N LYS A 456 -21.26 7.84 32.46
CA LYS A 456 -20.53 6.83 31.69
C LYS A 456 -19.39 7.50 30.92
N SER A 457 -18.32 6.78 30.65
CA SER A 457 -17.24 7.23 29.76
C SER A 457 -16.90 6.15 28.75
N LEU A 458 -16.73 6.57 27.50
CA LEU A 458 -16.23 5.76 26.40
C LEU A 458 -14.94 6.41 25.92
N SER A 459 -13.88 5.63 25.76
CA SER A 459 -12.60 6.11 25.23
C SER A 459 -12.21 5.29 24.02
N PHE A 460 -11.84 5.99 22.95
CA PHE A 460 -11.18 5.40 21.79
C PHE A 460 -9.67 5.55 21.90
N LEU A 461 -8.96 4.54 21.47
CA LEU A 461 -7.51 4.40 21.51
C LEU A 461 -7.02 4.13 20.09
N ASN A 462 -6.01 4.87 19.67
CA ASN A 462 -5.22 4.54 18.50
C ASN A 462 -3.77 4.28 18.93
N SER A 463 -2.88 4.20 17.95
CA SER A 463 -1.44 4.02 18.18
C SER A 463 -0.74 5.22 18.84
N GLU A 464 -1.32 6.42 18.76
CA GLU A 464 -0.69 7.68 19.17
C GLU A 464 -1.35 8.34 20.40
N GLY A 465 -2.46 7.81 20.90
CA GLY A 465 -3.19 8.36 22.02
C GLY A 465 -4.64 7.90 22.12
N GLY A 466 -5.47 8.76 22.73
CA GLY A 466 -6.88 8.48 23.00
C GLY A 466 -7.78 9.72 22.94
N GLY A 467 -9.06 9.48 22.72
CA GLY A 467 -10.13 10.47 22.70
C GLY A 467 -11.30 9.97 23.56
N GLY A 468 -11.79 10.83 24.45
CA GLY A 468 -12.87 10.56 25.38
C GLY A 468 -14.22 11.01 24.86
N PHE A 469 -15.24 10.26 25.27
CA PHE A 469 -16.63 10.54 25.00
C PHE A 469 -17.46 10.36 26.28
N SER A 470 -18.39 11.28 26.49
CA SER A 470 -19.45 11.22 27.50
C SER A 470 -20.81 11.08 26.81
N PRO A 471 -21.86 10.67 27.54
CA PRO A 471 -23.21 10.68 27.00
C PRO A 471 -23.58 12.04 26.42
N TYR A 472 -24.18 12.05 25.23
CA TYR A 472 -24.62 13.28 24.57
C TYR A 472 -25.59 14.06 25.49
N GLY A 473 -25.37 15.37 25.61
CA GLY A 473 -26.07 16.23 26.57
C GLY A 473 -25.41 16.32 27.95
N THR A 474 -24.21 15.75 28.14
CA THR A 474 -23.41 15.99 29.36
C THR A 474 -22.95 17.45 29.45
N TYR A 475 -22.67 18.07 28.31
CA TYR A 475 -22.26 19.46 28.17
C TYR A 475 -23.23 20.21 27.25
N ASP A 476 -23.49 21.49 27.55
CA ASP A 476 -24.24 22.39 26.70
C ASP A 476 -23.40 22.87 25.49
N GLU A 477 -24.00 23.68 24.61
CA GLU A 477 -23.32 24.24 23.42
C GLU A 477 -22.12 25.14 23.73
N TYR A 478 -21.95 25.55 25.00
CA TYR A 478 -20.85 26.37 25.48
C TYR A 478 -19.80 25.56 26.25
N GLY A 479 -19.98 24.23 26.36
CA GLY A 479 -19.09 23.33 27.09
C GLY A 479 -19.29 23.32 28.61
N ASN A 480 -20.39 23.87 29.14
CA ASN A 480 -20.72 23.79 30.57
C ASN A 480 -21.51 22.51 30.87
N LEU A 481 -21.39 21.97 32.09
CA LEU A 481 -22.18 20.82 32.53
C LEU A 481 -23.68 21.13 32.46
N ASP A 482 -24.43 20.27 31.76
CA ASP A 482 -25.89 20.38 31.63
C ASP A 482 -26.56 19.43 32.63
N VAL A 483 -26.83 19.96 33.82
CA VAL A 483 -27.47 19.24 34.93
C VAL A 483 -28.82 19.85 35.31
N ASP A 484 -29.74 19.01 35.78
CA ASP A 484 -31.00 19.43 36.36
C ASP A 484 -30.82 20.07 37.76
N GLU A 485 -31.91 20.58 38.32
CA GLU A 485 -31.93 21.20 39.66
C GLU A 485 -31.53 20.26 40.81
N ASN A 486 -31.49 18.94 40.55
CA ASN A 486 -31.09 17.91 41.50
C ASN A 486 -29.64 17.41 41.26
N GLY A 487 -28.93 17.96 40.26
CA GLY A 487 -27.57 17.57 39.91
C GLY A 487 -27.46 16.37 38.98
N ASN A 488 -28.56 15.91 38.36
CA ASN A 488 -28.52 14.81 37.38
C ASN A 488 -28.24 15.35 35.98
N LEU A 489 -27.50 14.60 35.16
CA LEU A 489 -27.21 14.99 33.78
C LEU A 489 -28.44 14.95 32.87
N ASN A 490 -28.62 15.98 32.04
CA ASN A 490 -29.66 16.06 31.03
C ASN A 490 -29.25 15.31 29.74
N VAL A 491 -28.99 14.01 29.87
CA VAL A 491 -28.60 13.15 28.75
C VAL A 491 -29.69 13.13 27.67
N LYS A 492 -29.29 13.36 26.43
CA LYS A 492 -30.15 13.47 25.25
C LYS A 492 -29.84 12.34 24.27
N GLN A 493 -30.75 12.13 23.35
CA GLN A 493 -30.48 11.34 22.14
C GLN A 493 -30.12 12.29 21.02
N LEU A 494 -29.08 11.96 20.26
CA LEU A 494 -28.65 12.72 19.10
C LEU A 494 -29.68 12.54 17.97
N ASP A 495 -30.30 13.65 17.57
CA ASP A 495 -31.31 13.68 16.50
C ASP A 495 -30.60 13.69 15.14
N ILE A 496 -30.35 12.51 14.60
CA ILE A 496 -29.73 12.29 13.29
C ILE A 496 -30.77 11.64 12.38
N THR A 497 -30.98 12.24 11.21
CA THR A 497 -31.82 11.71 10.13
C THR A 497 -30.93 11.02 9.08
N ASP A 498 -31.44 9.98 8.40
CA ASP A 498 -30.73 9.29 7.30
C ASP A 498 -30.49 10.18 6.05
N GLU A 499 -30.67 11.50 6.15
CA GLU A 499 -30.60 12.41 5.00
C GLU A 499 -29.16 12.66 4.59
N LYS A 500 -28.76 12.00 3.48
CA LYS A 500 -27.51 12.20 2.76
C LYS A 500 -27.20 13.70 2.58
N PHE A 501 -26.14 14.19 3.23
CA PHE A 501 -25.47 15.40 2.78
C PHE A 501 -24.37 15.05 1.77
N PRO A 502 -24.29 15.74 0.63
CA PRO A 502 -23.32 15.43 -0.40
C PRO A 502 -21.90 15.77 0.06
N TYR A 503 -20.99 14.83 -0.19
CA TYR A 503 -19.53 14.99 -0.24
C TYR A 503 -19.10 16.40 -0.61
N SER A 504 -18.74 17.21 0.38
CA SER A 504 -18.05 18.46 0.11
C SER A 504 -17.31 19.07 1.30
N TYR A 505 -17.50 18.60 2.53
CA TYR A 505 -17.06 19.40 3.67
C TYR A 505 -15.64 19.14 4.18
N TRP A 506 -14.98 18.03 3.84
CA TRP A 506 -13.75 17.65 4.58
C TRP A 506 -12.41 17.67 3.83
N TYR A 507 -12.37 18.02 2.54
CA TYR A 507 -11.07 18.09 1.84
C TYR A 507 -10.84 19.33 0.95
N ARG A 508 -11.75 20.30 0.91
CA ARG A 508 -11.44 21.64 0.36
C ARG A 508 -10.67 22.54 1.34
N GLY A 509 -10.60 22.17 2.62
CA GLY A 509 -9.95 22.98 3.66
C GLY A 509 -8.42 22.99 3.66
N GLN A 510 -7.75 22.11 2.89
CA GLN A 510 -6.30 22.13 2.75
C GLN A 510 -5.78 22.83 1.48
N GLU A 511 -6.66 23.26 0.56
CA GLU A 511 -6.24 24.02 -0.62
C GLU A 511 -6.14 25.54 -0.36
N GLU A 512 -6.62 26.06 0.78
CA GLU A 512 -6.55 27.51 1.11
C GLU A 512 -5.51 27.87 2.19
N GLY A 513 -4.52 27.01 2.43
CA GLY A 513 -3.50 27.27 3.43
C GLY A 513 -2.14 26.67 3.10
N ASN A 514 -1.48 27.16 2.05
CA ASN A 514 -0.03 27.39 1.97
C ASN A 514 0.32 27.96 0.59
N GLY A 515 0.47 29.28 0.54
CA GLY A 515 1.17 29.99 -0.54
C GLY A 515 2.66 30.12 -0.26
#